data_AF-A0A955IU34-F1
#
_entry.id   AF-A0A955IU34-F1
#
_cell.length_a   1.000
_cell.length_b   1.000
_cell.length_c   1.000
_cell.angle_alpha   90.00
_cell.angle_beta   90.00
_cell.angle_gamma   90.00
#
_symmetry.space_group_name_H-M   'P 1'
#
loop_
_entity.id
_entity.type
_entity.pdbx_description
1 polymer ?
#
loop_
_entity_poly.entity_id
_entity_poly.type
_entity_poly.pdbx_seq_one_letter_code
_entity_poly.pdbx_strand_id
1 'polypeptide(L)'
;WQEIARGAEGEYVAIDQSGGAVAIATPFDEALAACGTRLTSTFCAYGEGEVLAAQYAKAESFDRIEEGASTEALADRACFLACDAGTSSLVGGQELIHDVTEGKVVLEDIPADQLPEEIRELSLDDQRAWIDEKASERERIRTEIQDLTEKRNAHIKAELDRLGATDSFDARVKETLRRQAGARGVRIAGDE
;
A
#
# COMPACT_ATOMS: atom_id res chain seq x y z
N TRP A 1 30.51 -2.28 19.71
CA TRP A 1 30.06 -2.02 18.33
C TRP A 1 30.87 -0.94 17.64
N GLN A 2 30.93 0.30 18.14
CA GLN A 2 31.77 1.37 17.55
C GLN A 2 33.25 0.98 17.39
N GLU A 3 33.86 0.40 18.43
CA GLU A 3 35.26 -0.03 18.37
C GLU A 3 35.50 -1.19 17.40
N ILE A 4 34.55 -2.12 17.30
CA ILE A 4 34.62 -3.25 16.36
C ILE A 4 34.52 -2.75 14.92
N ALA A 5 33.59 -1.82 14.65
CA ALA A 5 33.44 -1.21 13.32
C ALA A 5 34.74 -0.50 12.92
N ARG A 6 35.30 0.35 13.79
CA ARG A 6 36.59 1.02 13.52
C ARG A 6 37.73 0.04 13.29
N GLY A 7 37.80 -1.04 14.08
CA GLY A 7 38.81 -2.08 13.95
C GLY A 7 38.74 -2.89 12.65
N ALA A 8 37.59 -2.88 11.97
CA ALA A 8 37.35 -3.58 10.70
C ALA A 8 37.18 -2.61 9.51
N GLU A 9 37.61 -1.35 9.63
CA GLU A 9 37.41 -0.28 8.62
C GLU A 9 35.92 0.05 8.32
N GLY A 10 35.00 -0.44 9.15
CA GLY A 10 33.58 -0.15 9.11
C GLY A 10 33.21 1.14 9.83
N GLU A 11 31.98 1.62 9.58
CA GLU A 11 31.41 2.77 10.28
C GLU A 11 30.24 2.34 11.16
N TYR A 12 30.06 3.05 12.27
CA TYR A 12 28.93 2.87 13.15
C TYR A 12 27.97 4.04 12.95
N VAL A 13 26.75 3.72 12.55
CA VAL A 13 25.64 4.67 12.49
C VAL A 13 24.60 4.20 13.52
N ALA A 14 24.36 5.03 14.53
CA ALA A 14 23.22 4.81 15.43
C ALA A 14 21.97 5.28 14.69
N ILE A 15 21.01 4.37 14.52
CA ILE A 15 19.67 4.75 14.09
C ILE A 15 18.98 5.32 15.32
N ASP A 16 18.47 6.55 15.22
CA ASP A 16 17.60 7.11 16.27
C ASP A 16 16.41 6.17 16.51
N GLN A 17 15.79 6.19 17.70
CA GLN A 17 14.60 5.34 17.93
C GLN A 17 13.46 5.63 16.94
N SER A 18 13.42 6.84 16.38
CA SER A 18 12.51 7.24 15.29
C SER A 18 12.87 6.69 13.91
N GLY A 19 13.99 5.95 13.77
CA GLY A 19 14.47 5.48 12.47
C GLY A 19 15.19 6.55 11.65
N GLY A 20 15.23 7.81 12.12
CA GLY A 20 15.71 8.96 11.33
C GLY A 20 14.78 9.36 10.18
N ALA A 21 13.58 8.76 10.09
CA ALA A 21 12.55 9.14 9.14
C ALA A 21 11.79 10.35 9.68
N VAL A 22 11.87 11.49 8.98
CA VAL A 22 11.02 12.64 9.29
C VAL A 22 9.62 12.32 8.75
N ALA A 23 8.67 12.09 9.64
CA ALA A 23 7.26 12.01 9.26
C ALA A 23 6.80 13.39 8.80
N ILE A 24 6.68 13.58 7.48
CA ILE A 24 6.20 14.82 6.87
C ILE A 24 4.73 14.61 6.53
N ALA A 25 3.86 15.16 7.37
CA ALA A 25 2.44 15.26 7.07
C ALA A 25 2.25 16.09 5.79
N THR A 26 1.33 15.68 4.93
CA THR A 26 1.09 16.33 3.64
C THR A 26 -0.36 16.75 3.50
N PRO A 27 -0.65 17.80 2.70
CA PRO A 27 -2.03 18.22 2.44
C PRO A 27 -2.84 17.18 1.63
N PHE A 28 -2.24 16.06 1.24
CA PHE A 28 -2.87 14.99 0.46
C PHE A 28 -3.28 13.80 1.33
N ASP A 29 -2.84 13.74 2.59
CA ASP A 29 -3.00 12.56 3.43
C ASP A 29 -4.46 12.26 3.75
N GLU A 30 -5.28 13.27 4.03
CA GLU A 30 -6.73 13.10 4.26
C GLU A 30 -7.45 12.54 3.04
N ALA A 31 -7.12 13.06 1.84
CA ALA A 31 -7.71 12.59 0.60
C ALA A 31 -7.30 11.15 0.27
N LEU A 32 -6.03 10.82 0.49
CA LEU A 32 -5.52 9.45 0.34
C LEU A 32 -6.17 8.48 1.32
N ALA A 33 -6.28 8.86 2.60
CA ALA A 33 -6.96 8.05 3.60
C ALA A 33 -8.42 7.78 3.20
N ALA A 34 -9.16 8.81 2.78
CA ALA A 34 -10.53 8.66 2.31
C ALA A 34 -10.65 7.77 1.05
N CYS A 35 -9.69 7.84 0.13
CA CYS A 35 -9.62 6.92 -1.01
C CYS A 35 -9.33 5.49 -0.56
N GLY A 36 -8.48 5.31 0.46
CA GLY A 36 -8.21 4.02 1.09
C GLY A 36 -9.49 3.37 1.64
N THR A 37 -10.28 4.13 2.42
CA THR A 37 -11.58 3.70 2.95
C THR A 37 -12.54 3.29 1.83
N ARG A 38 -12.65 4.13 0.78
CA ARG A 38 -13.48 3.82 -0.39
C ARG A 38 -13.01 2.57 -1.12
N LEU A 39 -11.70 2.35 -1.22
CA LEU A 39 -11.16 1.15 -1.87
C LEU A 39 -11.49 -0.11 -1.06
N THR A 40 -11.27 -0.10 0.25
CA THR A 40 -11.58 -1.25 1.10
C THR A 40 -13.07 -1.53 1.21
N SER A 41 -13.93 -0.50 1.13
CA SER A 41 -15.39 -0.69 1.14
C SER A 41 -15.92 -1.36 -0.13
N THR A 42 -15.12 -1.48 -1.20
CA THR A 42 -15.49 -2.28 -2.37
C THR A 42 -15.26 -3.78 -2.18
N PHE A 43 -14.63 -4.21 -1.08
CA PHE A 43 -14.33 -5.62 -0.83
C PHE A 43 -15.62 -6.46 -0.77
N CYS A 44 -15.66 -7.53 -1.55
CA CYS A 44 -16.85 -8.35 -1.71
C CYS A 44 -16.49 -9.82 -1.57
N ALA A 45 -16.78 -10.41 -0.41
CA ALA A 45 -16.55 -11.83 -0.17
C ALA A 45 -17.66 -12.69 -0.81
N TYR A 46 -17.30 -13.90 -1.23
CA TYR A 46 -18.23 -14.93 -1.73
C TYR A 46 -17.77 -16.31 -1.24
N GLY A 47 -18.61 -17.33 -1.42
CA GLY A 47 -18.31 -18.70 -1.01
C GLY A 47 -19.09 -19.13 0.22
N GLU A 48 -18.53 -20.07 1.00
CA GLU A 48 -19.18 -20.62 2.18
C GLU A 48 -18.17 -21.07 3.26
N GLY A 49 -18.68 -21.39 4.45
CA GLY A 49 -17.92 -22.01 5.52
C GLY A 49 -16.82 -21.14 6.13
N GLU A 50 -15.74 -21.78 6.57
CA GLU A 50 -14.64 -21.12 7.29
C GLU A 50 -13.90 -20.09 6.43
N VAL A 51 -13.84 -20.29 5.11
CA VAL A 51 -13.16 -19.35 4.22
C VAL A 51 -13.93 -18.05 4.11
N LEU A 52 -15.26 -18.12 3.94
CA LEU A 52 -16.13 -16.93 3.95
C LEU A 52 -16.04 -16.18 5.29
N ALA A 53 -16.04 -16.91 6.43
CA ALA A 53 -15.87 -16.31 7.75
C ALA A 53 -14.52 -15.57 7.89
N ALA A 54 -13.43 -16.13 7.36
CA ALA A 54 -12.12 -15.47 7.35
C ALA A 54 -12.11 -14.21 6.49
N GLN A 55 -12.85 -14.19 5.37
CA GLN A 55 -12.97 -13.00 4.52
C GLN A 55 -13.79 -11.89 5.20
N TYR A 56 -14.84 -12.20 5.95
CA TYR A 56 -15.55 -11.21 6.78
C TYR A 56 -14.67 -10.67 7.91
N ALA A 57 -13.91 -11.53 8.58
CA ALA A 57 -12.94 -11.08 9.59
C ALA A 57 -11.85 -10.16 8.99
N LYS A 58 -11.48 -10.38 7.72
CA LYS A 58 -10.62 -9.44 6.98
C LYS A 58 -11.33 -8.11 6.73
N ALA A 59 -12.58 -8.10 6.29
CA ALA A 59 -13.34 -6.86 6.09
C ALA A 59 -13.40 -6.03 7.39
N GLU A 60 -13.73 -6.67 8.52
CA GLU A 60 -13.72 -6.03 9.85
C GLU A 60 -12.33 -5.51 10.27
N SER A 61 -11.26 -6.16 9.79
CA SER A 61 -9.90 -5.70 10.06
C SER A 61 -9.58 -4.38 9.36
N PHE A 62 -10.23 -4.06 8.24
CA PHE A 62 -10.06 -2.77 7.56
C PHE A 62 -10.57 -1.64 8.44
N ASP A 63 -11.79 -1.77 8.98
CA ASP A 63 -12.38 -0.79 9.89
C ASP A 63 -11.53 -0.59 11.14
N ARG A 64 -11.05 -1.68 11.75
CA ARG A 64 -10.20 -1.61 12.94
C ARG A 64 -8.86 -0.90 12.69
N ILE A 65 -8.28 -1.09 11.50
CA ILE A 65 -7.06 -0.37 11.11
C ILE A 65 -7.37 1.12 10.94
N GLU A 66 -8.50 1.45 10.33
CA GLU A 66 -8.95 2.83 10.13
C GLU A 66 -9.18 3.57 11.45
N GLU A 67 -9.83 2.94 12.43
CA GLU A 67 -10.07 3.53 13.75
C GLU A 67 -8.79 3.74 14.58
N GLY A 68 -7.75 2.93 14.33
CA GLY A 68 -6.56 2.87 15.18
C GLY A 68 -5.31 3.58 14.62
N ALA A 69 -5.32 3.97 13.35
CA ALA A 69 -4.15 4.54 12.66
C ALA A 69 -4.25 6.06 12.50
N SER A 70 -3.09 6.72 12.36
CA SER A 70 -3.05 8.14 12.01
C SER A 70 -3.39 8.35 10.54
N THR A 71 -3.80 9.57 10.17
CA THR A 71 -4.11 9.94 8.78
C THR A 71 -2.94 9.66 7.83
N GLU A 72 -1.71 9.92 8.25
CA GLU A 72 -0.50 9.67 7.44
C GLU A 72 -0.30 8.17 7.20
N ALA A 73 -0.52 7.34 8.23
CA ALA A 73 -0.42 5.90 8.12
C ALA A 73 -1.53 5.32 7.23
N LEU A 74 -2.73 5.90 7.29
CA LEU A 74 -3.85 5.54 6.40
C LEU A 74 -3.59 5.97 4.96
N ALA A 75 -2.95 7.12 4.75
CA ALA A 75 -2.50 7.55 3.43
C ALA A 75 -1.46 6.58 2.84
N ASP A 76 -0.44 6.20 3.61
CA ASP A 76 0.55 5.20 3.19
C ASP A 76 -0.09 3.85 2.87
N ARG A 77 -1.06 3.43 3.69
CA ARG A 77 -1.83 2.21 3.46
C ARG A 77 -2.63 2.29 2.16
N ALA A 78 -3.28 3.41 1.86
CA ALA A 78 -4.01 3.59 0.61
C ALA A 78 -3.08 3.44 -0.60
N CYS A 79 -1.90 4.08 -0.57
CA CYS A 79 -0.87 3.93 -1.60
C CYS A 79 -0.44 2.46 -1.78
N PHE A 80 -0.25 1.73 -0.68
CA PHE A 80 0.13 0.32 -0.72
C PHE A 80 -0.99 -0.56 -1.31
N LEU A 81 -2.23 -0.41 -0.84
CA LEU A 81 -3.35 -1.23 -1.33
C LEU A 81 -3.66 -1.01 -2.82
N ALA A 82 -3.37 0.19 -3.34
CA ALA A 82 -3.61 0.54 -4.74
C ALA A 82 -2.52 0.01 -5.69
N CYS A 83 -1.34 -0.39 -5.21
CA CYS A 83 -0.27 -0.89 -6.06
C CYS A 83 -0.33 -2.42 -6.25
N ASP A 84 0.37 -2.93 -7.27
CA ASP A 84 0.41 -4.35 -7.59
C ASP A 84 0.87 -5.21 -6.40
N ALA A 85 1.90 -4.73 -5.68
CA ALA A 85 2.47 -5.46 -4.55
C ALA A 85 1.49 -5.56 -3.36
N GLY A 86 0.58 -4.60 -3.19
CA GLY A 86 -0.39 -4.58 -2.10
C GLY A 86 -1.79 -5.06 -2.47
N THR A 87 -2.09 -5.26 -3.75
CA THR A 87 -3.42 -5.73 -4.21
C THR A 87 -3.84 -7.04 -3.52
N SER A 88 -2.91 -7.96 -3.27
CA SER A 88 -3.19 -9.21 -2.52
C SER A 88 -3.70 -8.97 -1.09
N SER A 89 -3.30 -7.86 -0.46
CA SER A 89 -3.75 -7.47 0.88
C SER A 89 -5.21 -7.00 0.86
N LEU A 90 -5.64 -6.34 -0.21
CA LEU A 90 -7.05 -5.99 -0.43
C LEU A 90 -7.88 -7.26 -0.67
N VAL A 91 -7.54 -8.06 -1.68
CA VAL A 91 -8.46 -9.09 -2.21
C VAL A 91 -8.43 -10.40 -1.42
N GLY A 92 -7.26 -10.90 -0.99
CA GLY A 92 -7.22 -12.21 -0.32
C GLY A 92 -7.63 -13.39 -1.22
N GLY A 93 -8.29 -14.41 -0.66
CA GLY A 93 -8.48 -15.71 -1.33
C GLY A 93 -9.85 -15.99 -1.94
N GLN A 94 -10.89 -15.25 -1.55
CA GLN A 94 -12.26 -15.36 -2.09
C GLN A 94 -12.88 -13.97 -2.10
N GLU A 95 -12.53 -13.20 -3.14
CA GLU A 95 -13.05 -11.87 -3.34
C GLU A 95 -13.63 -11.79 -4.74
N LEU A 96 -14.95 -11.64 -4.80
CA LEU A 96 -15.76 -11.93 -5.97
C LEU A 96 -15.32 -11.08 -7.16
N ILE A 97 -15.25 -9.76 -6.94
CA ILE A 97 -14.98 -8.81 -8.02
C ILE A 97 -13.62 -9.14 -8.65
N HIS A 98 -12.58 -9.28 -7.84
CA HIS A 98 -11.23 -9.60 -8.29
C HIS A 98 -11.17 -10.97 -8.97
N ASP A 99 -11.79 -11.99 -8.37
CA ASP A 99 -11.65 -13.36 -8.86
C ASP A 99 -12.39 -13.57 -10.19
N VAL A 100 -13.54 -12.93 -10.44
CA VAL A 100 -14.16 -13.01 -11.78
C VAL A 100 -13.47 -12.09 -12.79
N THR A 101 -13.02 -10.88 -12.42
CA THR A 101 -12.32 -10.00 -13.37
C THR A 101 -10.98 -10.57 -13.84
N GLU A 102 -10.28 -11.28 -12.96
CA GLU A 102 -9.03 -11.99 -13.30
C GLU A 102 -9.27 -13.36 -13.94
N GLY A 103 -10.53 -13.76 -14.14
CA GLY A 103 -10.88 -15.06 -14.72
C GLY A 103 -10.45 -16.26 -13.87
N LYS A 104 -10.25 -16.08 -12.56
CA LYS A 104 -9.98 -17.17 -11.61
C LYS A 104 -11.22 -18.00 -11.34
N VAL A 105 -12.39 -17.37 -11.40
CA VAL A 105 -13.70 -18.02 -11.32
C VAL A 105 -14.61 -17.54 -12.43
N VAL A 106 -15.55 -18.41 -12.80
CA VAL A 106 -16.61 -18.14 -13.77
C VAL A 106 -17.87 -17.85 -12.96
N LEU A 107 -18.45 -16.66 -13.11
CA LEU A 107 -19.58 -16.19 -12.28
C LEU A 107 -20.77 -17.15 -12.32
N GLU A 108 -21.03 -17.72 -13.49
CA GLU A 108 -22.12 -18.65 -13.78
C GLU A 108 -21.99 -19.98 -13.03
N ASP A 109 -20.76 -20.34 -12.65
CA ASP A 109 -20.45 -21.57 -11.94
C ASP A 109 -20.57 -21.39 -10.41
N ILE A 110 -20.76 -20.16 -9.93
CA ILE A 110 -20.91 -19.86 -8.50
C ILE A 110 -22.37 -20.14 -8.08
N PRO A 111 -22.60 -21.02 -7.08
CA PRO A 111 -23.94 -21.24 -6.55
C PRO A 111 -24.58 -19.95 -5.99
N ALA A 112 -25.88 -19.77 -6.20
CA ALA A 112 -26.57 -18.55 -5.79
C ALA A 112 -26.45 -18.31 -4.26
N ASP A 113 -26.50 -19.35 -3.44
CA ASP A 113 -26.33 -19.27 -1.99
C ASP A 113 -24.91 -18.90 -1.54
N GLN A 114 -23.93 -18.97 -2.44
CA GLN A 114 -22.55 -18.52 -2.21
C GLN A 114 -22.27 -17.10 -2.72
N LEU A 115 -23.21 -16.52 -3.49
CA LEU A 115 -23.13 -15.12 -3.88
C LEU A 115 -23.47 -14.20 -2.70
N PRO A 116 -22.88 -12.99 -2.66
CA PRO A 116 -23.24 -11.97 -1.68
C PRO A 116 -24.70 -11.51 -1.86
N GLU A 117 -25.33 -11.10 -0.76
CA GLU A 117 -26.77 -10.81 -0.71
C GLU A 117 -27.20 -9.74 -1.72
N GLU A 118 -26.32 -8.77 -2.00
CA GLU A 118 -26.53 -7.65 -2.90
C GLU A 118 -26.83 -8.09 -4.34
N ILE A 119 -26.31 -9.23 -4.77
CA ILE A 119 -26.42 -9.69 -6.16
C ILE A 119 -27.06 -11.07 -6.32
N ARG A 120 -27.25 -11.83 -5.23
CA ARG A 120 -27.78 -13.20 -5.25
C ARG A 120 -29.11 -13.33 -6.01
N GLU A 121 -30.01 -12.36 -5.83
CA GLU A 121 -31.35 -12.37 -6.43
C GLU A 121 -31.41 -11.68 -7.80
N LEU A 122 -30.28 -11.15 -8.29
CA LEU A 122 -30.21 -10.50 -9.60
C LEU A 122 -30.14 -11.53 -10.73
N SER A 123 -30.54 -11.12 -11.94
CA SER A 123 -30.29 -11.92 -13.14
C SER A 123 -28.79 -12.01 -13.41
N LEU A 124 -28.34 -13.04 -14.13
CA LEU A 124 -26.91 -13.18 -14.46
C LEU A 124 -26.35 -11.95 -15.20
N ASP A 125 -27.13 -11.34 -16.09
CA ASP A 125 -26.70 -10.13 -16.80
C ASP A 125 -26.56 -8.92 -15.85
N ASP A 126 -27.46 -8.80 -14.87
CA ASP A 126 -27.40 -7.77 -13.84
C ASP A 126 -26.25 -8.02 -12.84
N GLN A 127 -25.95 -9.28 -12.50
CA GLN A 127 -24.80 -9.64 -11.67
C GLN A 127 -23.48 -9.26 -12.35
N ARG A 128 -23.33 -9.55 -13.66
CA ARG A 128 -22.17 -9.15 -14.45
C ARG A 128 -22.03 -7.62 -14.49
N ALA A 129 -23.12 -6.91 -14.77
CA ALA A 129 -23.11 -5.46 -14.81
C ALA A 129 -22.70 -4.84 -13.45
N TRP A 130 -23.16 -5.42 -12.34
CA TRP A 130 -22.78 -4.98 -11.00
C TRP A 130 -21.28 -5.19 -10.74
N ILE A 131 -20.74 -6.36 -11.11
CA ILE A 131 -19.30 -6.65 -10.95
C ILE A 131 -18.47 -5.70 -11.81
N ASP A 132 -18.86 -5.46 -13.05
CA ASP A 132 -18.17 -4.53 -13.97
C ASP A 132 -18.19 -3.09 -13.43
N GLU A 133 -19.31 -2.66 -12.86
CA GLU A 133 -19.42 -1.35 -12.21
C GLU A 133 -18.46 -1.24 -11.02
N LYS A 134 -18.40 -2.27 -10.17
CA LYS A 134 -17.51 -2.30 -9.01
C LYS A 134 -16.04 -2.39 -9.38
N ALA A 135 -15.69 -3.15 -10.41
CA ALA A 135 -14.35 -3.19 -10.96
C ALA A 135 -13.93 -1.81 -11.50
N SER A 136 -14.83 -1.13 -12.22
CA SER A 136 -14.62 0.23 -12.73
C SER A 136 -14.53 1.27 -11.62
N GLU A 137 -15.27 1.11 -10.53
CA GLU A 137 -15.15 1.92 -9.31
C GLU A 137 -13.75 1.77 -8.68
N ARG A 138 -13.26 0.53 -8.52
CA ARG A 138 -11.91 0.26 -7.98
C ARG A 138 -10.83 0.91 -8.82
N GLU A 139 -10.91 0.80 -10.14
CA GLU A 139 -9.90 1.36 -11.03
C GLU A 139 -9.86 2.89 -10.97
N ARG A 140 -11.03 3.54 -10.90
CA ARG A 140 -11.11 4.99 -10.67
C ARG A 140 -10.46 5.40 -9.34
N ILE A 141 -10.73 4.66 -8.26
CA ILE A 141 -10.13 4.93 -6.95
C ILE A 141 -8.61 4.72 -6.99
N ARG A 142 -8.12 3.65 -7.63
CA ARG A 142 -6.68 3.40 -7.80
C ARG A 142 -5.98 4.52 -8.56
N THR A 143 -6.60 4.98 -9.65
CA THR A 143 -6.09 6.12 -10.42
C THR A 143 -6.02 7.39 -9.55
N GLU A 144 -7.06 7.66 -8.77
CA GLU A 144 -7.08 8.81 -7.85
C GLU A 144 -5.98 8.70 -6.77
N ILE A 145 -5.78 7.51 -6.20
CA ILE A 145 -4.69 7.23 -5.26
C ILE A 145 -3.34 7.45 -5.91
N GLN A 146 -3.13 6.99 -7.14
CA GLN A 146 -1.88 7.17 -7.86
C GLN A 146 -1.56 8.66 -8.08
N ASP A 147 -2.53 9.43 -8.57
CA ASP A 147 -2.38 10.88 -8.78
C ASP A 147 -2.05 11.63 -7.48
N LEU A 148 -2.71 11.25 -6.37
CA LEU A 148 -2.45 11.83 -5.06
C LEU A 148 -1.09 11.40 -4.51
N THR A 149 -0.67 10.17 -4.75
CA THR A 149 0.63 9.63 -4.35
C THR A 149 1.76 10.40 -5.01
N GLU A 150 1.65 10.70 -6.30
CA GLU A 150 2.64 11.51 -7.02
C GLU A 150 2.78 12.91 -6.42
N LYS A 151 1.65 13.57 -6.12
CA LYS A 151 1.64 14.90 -5.48
C LYS A 151 2.23 14.85 -4.06
N ARG A 152 1.88 13.81 -3.29
CA ARG A 152 2.41 13.57 -1.94
C ARG A 152 3.93 13.41 -1.97
N ASN A 153 4.44 12.55 -2.84
CA ASN A 153 5.87 12.30 -2.98
C ASN A 153 6.64 13.56 -3.41
N ALA A 154 6.09 14.35 -4.35
CA ALA A 154 6.67 15.61 -4.76
C ALA A 154 6.74 16.64 -3.60
N HIS A 155 5.68 16.70 -2.78
CA HIS A 155 5.65 17.57 -1.60
C HIS A 155 6.68 17.15 -0.55
N ILE A 156 6.72 15.86 -0.21
CA ILE A 156 7.70 15.32 0.74
C ILE A 156 9.12 15.62 0.27
N LYS A 157 9.41 15.40 -1.01
CA LYS A 157 10.73 15.71 -1.59
C LYS A 157 11.08 17.19 -1.43
N ALA A 158 10.17 18.10 -1.80
CA ALA A 158 10.40 19.53 -1.69
C ALA A 158 10.61 19.98 -0.24
N GLU A 159 9.89 19.39 0.73
CA GLU A 159 10.05 19.72 2.14
C GLU A 159 11.35 19.16 2.71
N LEU A 160 11.78 17.96 2.32
CA LEU A 160 13.09 17.41 2.67
C LEU A 160 14.25 18.28 2.16
N ASP A 161 14.14 18.75 0.90
CA ASP A 161 15.11 19.67 0.30
C ASP A 161 15.15 21.01 1.08
N ARG A 162 13.98 21.55 1.45
CA ARG A 162 13.86 22.79 2.24
C ARG A 162 14.47 22.66 3.64
N LEU A 163 14.23 21.54 4.30
CA LEU A 163 14.76 21.24 5.63
C LEU A 163 16.26 20.93 5.59
N GLY A 164 16.86 20.83 4.40
CA GLY A 164 18.27 20.53 4.24
C GLY A 164 18.64 19.20 4.89
N ALA A 165 17.74 18.21 4.81
CA ALA A 165 17.83 16.90 5.46
C ALA A 165 19.02 16.09 4.92
N THR A 166 20.22 16.52 5.30
CA THR A 166 21.54 15.97 4.96
C THR A 166 22.01 14.97 6.02
N ASP A 167 21.30 14.87 7.15
CA ASP A 167 21.66 14.03 8.31
C ASP A 167 20.72 12.82 8.49
N SER A 168 19.96 12.45 7.45
CA SER A 168 19.15 11.23 7.46
C SER A 168 20.04 9.99 7.45
N PHE A 169 19.55 8.88 8.01
CA PHE A 169 20.28 7.60 8.00
C PHE A 169 20.75 7.24 6.59
N ASP A 170 19.89 7.39 5.58
CA ASP A 170 20.21 7.11 4.18
C ASP A 170 21.29 8.03 3.62
N ALA A 171 21.28 9.32 3.98
CA ALA A 171 22.33 10.25 3.60
C ALA A 171 23.68 9.84 4.19
N ARG A 172 23.69 9.44 5.46
CA ARG A 172 24.90 8.95 6.14
C ARG A 172 25.41 7.65 5.55
N VAL A 173 24.53 6.68 5.27
CA VAL A 173 24.91 5.42 4.60
C VAL A 173 25.48 5.69 3.21
N LYS A 174 24.85 6.56 2.41
CA LYS A 174 25.38 6.96 1.10
C LYS A 174 26.76 7.61 1.21
N GLU A 175 26.97 8.50 2.17
CA GLU A 175 28.27 9.12 2.42
C GLU A 175 29.34 8.08 2.81
N THR A 176 29.02 7.18 3.75
CA THR A 176 29.90 6.07 4.16
C THR A 176 30.31 5.21 2.97
N LEU A 177 29.32 4.80 2.16
CA LEU A 177 29.54 3.95 0.99
C LEU A 177 30.42 4.66 -0.04
N ARG A 178 30.17 5.95 -0.34
CA ARG A 178 31.01 6.74 -1.25
C ARG A 178 32.45 6.83 -0.75
N ARG A 179 32.66 7.10 0.54
CA ARG A 179 33.99 7.20 1.15
C ARG A 179 34.75 5.87 1.08
N GLN A 180 34.11 4.77 1.44
CA GLN A 180 34.71 3.43 1.40
C GLN A 180 34.98 2.94 -0.03
N ALA A 181 34.04 3.17 -0.95
CA ALA A 181 34.20 2.83 -2.36
C ALA A 181 35.34 3.63 -3.00
N GLY A 182 35.40 4.95 -2.74
CA GLY A 182 36.46 5.83 -3.22
C GLY A 182 37.84 5.43 -2.72
N ALA A 183 37.98 5.06 -1.45
CA ALA A 183 39.24 4.56 -0.88
C ALA A 183 39.75 3.26 -1.55
N ARG A 184 38.85 2.50 -2.21
CA ARG A 184 39.18 1.28 -2.94
C ARG A 184 39.11 1.44 -4.47
N GLY A 185 39.00 2.67 -4.98
CA GLY A 185 38.95 2.96 -6.41
C GLY A 185 37.65 2.53 -7.10
N VAL A 186 36.60 2.24 -6.33
CA VAL A 186 35.27 1.84 -6.82
C VAL A 186 34.38 3.07 -6.91
N ARG A 187 33.67 3.24 -8.04
CA ARG A 187 32.65 4.28 -8.23
C ARG A 187 31.26 3.67 -8.11
N ILE A 188 30.39 4.30 -7.32
CA ILE A 188 28.99 3.92 -7.19
C ILE A 188 28.22 4.63 -8.31
N ALA A 189 27.48 3.88 -9.14
CA ALA A 189 26.69 4.43 -10.24
C ALA A 189 25.35 4.98 -9.73
N GLY A 190 24.88 6.11 -10.28
CA GLY A 190 23.55 6.67 -9.99
C GLY A 190 23.47 8.16 -9.65
N ASP A 191 24.53 8.95 -9.87
CA ASP A 191 24.46 10.42 -9.73
C ASP A 191 24.48 11.09 -11.13
N GLU A 192 23.31 11.20 -11.75
CA GLU A 192 22.89 12.37 -12.54
C GLU A 192 21.62 12.94 -11.88
#